data_AF-A0A3A3CPA1-F1
#
_entry.id   AF-A0A3A3CPA1-F1
#
_cell.length_a   1.000
_cell.length_b   1.000
_cell.length_c   1.000
_cell.angle_alpha   90.00
_cell.angle_beta   90.00
_cell.angle_gamma   90.00
#
_symmetry.space_group_name_H-M   'P 1'
#
loop_
_entity.id
_entity.type
_entity.pdbx_description
1 polymer ?
#
loop_
_entity_poly.entity_id
_entity_poly.type
_entity_poly.pdbx_seq_one_letter_code
_entity_poly.pdbx_strand_id
1 'polypeptide(L)' 'MGFGGISIWQLLIVLAIIVLLFGTKKLRGIGGDLGNAVKGFKKAVSDEDNKAPEQLKDQTTQQQQEAAEKQKDKV' A
#
# COMPACT_ATOMS: atom_id res chain seq x y z
N MET A 1 28.67 4.82 -21.78
CA MET A 1 27.29 5.36 -21.96
C MET A 1 26.40 4.81 -20.85
N GLY A 2 26.64 5.23 -19.62
CA GLY A 2 25.83 4.82 -18.46
C GLY A 2 24.66 5.77 -18.26
N PHE A 3 23.67 5.32 -17.49
CA PHE A 3 22.42 6.00 -17.10
C PHE A 3 22.56 7.40 -16.44
N GLY A 4 23.73 8.04 -16.45
CA GLY A 4 24.02 9.36 -15.87
C GLY A 4 23.37 10.56 -16.58
N GLY A 5 22.54 10.33 -17.60
CA GLY A 5 21.74 11.36 -18.27
C GLY A 5 20.25 11.33 -17.90
N ILE A 6 19.79 10.33 -17.13
CA ILE A 6 18.40 10.30 -16.67
C ILE A 6 18.31 11.21 -15.45
N SER A 7 18.08 12.50 -15.71
CA SER A 7 17.78 13.44 -14.64
C SER A 7 16.45 13.06 -13.99
N ILE A 8 16.37 13.27 -12.68
CA ILE A 8 15.18 13.01 -11.86
C ILE A 8 13.94 13.70 -12.44
N TRP A 9 14.13 14.85 -13.09
CA TRP A 9 13.09 15.60 -13.81
C TRP A 9 12.43 14.80 -14.95
N GLN A 10 13.20 14.03 -15.72
CA GLN A 10 12.70 13.18 -16.79
C GLN A 10 11.88 12.03 -16.23
N LEU A 11 12.30 11.42 -15.11
CA LEU A 11 11.53 10.36 -14.46
C LEU A 11 10.18 10.87 -13.94
N LEU A 12 10.12 12.10 -13.39
CA LEU A 12 8.85 12.70 -12.98
C LEU A 12 7.89 12.94 -14.16
N ILE A 13 8.41 13.42 -15.29
CA ILE A 13 7.61 13.63 -16.50
C ILE A 13 7.08 12.30 -17.04
N VAL A 14 7.91 11.26 -17.10
CA VAL A 14 7.49 9.92 -17.53
C VAL A 14 6.45 9.35 -16.57
N LEU A 15 6.66 9.48 -15.25
CA LEU A 15 5.71 9.05 -14.24
C LEU A 15 4.36 9.76 -14.40
N ALA A 16 4.36 11.07 -14.64
CA ALA A 16 3.14 11.83 -14.86
C ALA A 16 2.34 11.30 -16.06
N ILE A 17 3.01 10.97 -17.16
CA ILE A 17 2.36 10.38 -18.35
C ILE A 17 1.76 9.00 -18.01
N ILE A 18 2.50 8.14 -17.30
CA ILE A 18 1.99 6.83 -16.87
C ILE A 18 0.75 7.00 -15.99
N VAL A 19 0.78 7.95 -15.05
CA VAL A 19 -0.36 8.26 -14.17
C VAL A 19 -1.58 8.75 -14.96
N LEU A 20 -1.37 9.56 -16.00
CA LEU A 20 -2.45 10.04 -16.86
C LEU A 20 -3.04 8.94 -17.75
N LEU A 21 -2.21 8.04 -18.28
CA LEU A 21 -2.66 6.93 -19.13
C LEU A 21 -3.45 5.86 -18.36
N PHE A 22 -2.91 5.45 -17.20
CA PHE A 22 -3.53 4.40 -16.38
C PHE A 22 -4.59 4.95 -15.43
N GLY A 23 -4.54 6.25 -15.12
CA GLY A 23 -5.39 6.90 -14.13
C GLY A 23 -4.98 6.57 -12.70
N THR A 24 -5.19 7.51 -11.78
CA THR A 24 -4.84 7.35 -10.36
C THR A 24 -5.62 6.24 -9.66
N LYS A 25 -6.82 5.86 -10.14
CA LYS A 25 -7.64 4.79 -9.56
C LYS A 25 -7.00 3.40 -9.71
N LYS A 26 -6.48 3.06 -10.90
CA LYS A 26 -5.80 1.77 -11.15
C LYS A 26 -4.49 1.70 -10.37
N LEU A 27 -3.70 2.78 -10.40
CA LEU A 27 -2.44 2.91 -9.69
C LEU A 27 -2.61 2.84 -8.16
N ARG A 28 -3.68 3.41 -7.61
CA ARG A 28 -3.95 3.34 -6.16
C ARG A 28 -4.40 1.96 -5.70
N GLY A 29 -5.16 1.23 -6.50
CA GLY A 29 -5.52 -0.16 -6.19
C GLY A 29 -4.28 -1.05 -6.14
N ILE A 30 -3.56 -1.14 -7.26
CA ILE A 30 -2.36 -1.99 -7.37
C ILE A 30 -1.24 -1.48 -6.46
N GLY A 31 -1.05 -0.17 -6.36
CA GLY A 31 -0.04 0.45 -5.50
C GLY A 31 -0.34 0.29 -4.00
N GLY A 32 -1.61 0.15 -3.60
CA GLY A 32 -1.98 -0.15 -2.21
C GLY A 32 -1.55 -1.57 -1.80
N ASP A 33 -1.82 -2.56 -2.65
CA ASP A 33 -1.48 -3.96 -2.39
C ASP A 33 0.05 -4.17 -2.42
N LEU A 34 0.72 -3.62 -3.43
CA LEU A 34 2.18 -3.65 -3.52
C LEU A 34 2.83 -2.84 -2.40
N GLY A 35 2.27 -1.69 -2.05
CA GLY A 35 2.76 -0.84 -0.97
C GLY A 35 2.67 -1.52 0.40
N ASN A 36 1.57 -2.24 0.67
CA ASN A 36 1.42 -3.01 1.90
C ASN A 36 2.43 -4.17 1.98
N ALA A 37 2.66 -4.89 0.87
CA ALA A 37 3.67 -5.94 0.82
C ALA A 37 5.09 -5.40 1.05
N VAL A 38 5.45 -4.28 0.41
CA VAL A 38 6.75 -3.62 0.58
C VAL A 38 6.89 -3.03 1.98
N LYS A 39 5.81 -2.53 2.60
CA LYS A 39 5.82 -2.02 4.00
C LYS A 39 6.16 -3.14 4.99
N GLY A 40 5.59 -4.33 4.81
CA GLY A 40 5.93 -5.52 5.61
C GLY A 40 7.39 -5.94 5.43
N PHE A 41 7.88 -5.96 4.18
CA PHE A 41 9.28 -6.26 3.87
C PHE A 41 10.25 -5.24 4.51
N LYS A 42 9.99 -3.94 4.34
CA LYS A 42 10.79 -2.88 4.96
C LYS A 42 10.76 -2.97 6.48
N LYS A 43 9.61 -3.29 7.07
CA LYS A 43 9.50 -3.47 8.52
C LYS A 43 10.34 -4.65 8.98
N ALA A 44 10.23 -5.82 8.33
CA ALA A 44 11.02 -7.01 8.68
C ALA A 44 12.54 -6.77 8.56
N VAL A 45 12.99 -6.11 7.49
CA VAL A 45 14.41 -5.78 7.28
C VAL A 45 14.91 -4.74 8.28
N SER A 46 14.08 -3.77 8.68
CA SER A 46 14.44 -2.78 9.70
C SER A 46 14.32 -3.29 11.14
N ASP A 47 13.48 -4.30 11.41
CA ASP A 47 13.29 -4.91 12.74
C ASP A 47 14.49 -5.81 13.13
N GLU A 48 15.17 -6.43 12.15
CA GLU A 48 16.43 -7.15 12.41
C GLU A 48 17.54 -6.25 12.99
N ASP A 49 17.50 -4.94 12.70
CA ASP A 49 18.46 -3.95 13.21
C ASP A 49 18.05 -3.26 14.53
N ASN A 50 16.77 -3.33 14.96
CA ASN A 50 16.29 -2.66 16.18
C ASN A 50 15.14 -3.41 16.87
N LYS A 51 15.43 -4.08 17.99
CA LYS A 51 14.41 -4.67 18.87
C LYS A 51 13.52 -3.61 19.52
N ALA A 52 12.25 -3.46 19.09
CA ALA A 52 11.07 -3.25 19.95
C ALA A 52 9.76 -3.31 19.13
N PRO A 53 8.75 -4.10 19.56
CA PRO A 53 7.53 -4.34 18.79
C PRO A 53 6.46 -3.31 19.12
N GLU A 54 6.34 -2.26 18.33
CA GLU A 54 5.12 -1.47 18.33
C GLU A 54 4.59 -1.21 16.91
N GLN A 55 3.28 -1.35 16.80
CA GLN A 55 2.43 -0.93 15.69
C GLN A 55 2.38 -1.90 14.50
N LEU A 56 1.57 -2.95 14.67
CA LEU A 56 0.61 -3.41 13.66
C LEU A 56 -0.78 -2.99 14.15
N LYS A 57 -1.02 -1.66 14.18
CA LYS A 57 -2.34 -1.07 14.38
C LYS A 57 -2.85 -0.60 13.01
N ASP A 58 -4.06 -1.05 12.68
CA ASP A 58 -4.99 -0.51 11.66
C ASP A 58 -4.58 -0.76 10.18
N GLN A 59 -5.34 -1.45 9.30
CA GLN A 59 -6.79 -1.44 9.10
C GLN A 59 -7.29 -2.71 8.37
N THR A 60 -7.67 -3.75 9.13
CA THR A 60 -8.83 -4.58 8.75
C THR A 60 -10.04 -3.92 9.41
N THR A 61 -10.47 -2.79 8.85
CA THR A 61 -11.74 -2.15 9.17
C THR A 61 -12.38 -1.93 7.81
N GLN A 62 -13.24 -2.84 7.33
CA GLN A 62 -14.67 -2.52 7.24
C GLN A 62 -15.56 -3.72 6.84
N GLN A 63 -15.15 -4.98 7.05
CA GLN A 63 -15.94 -6.10 6.52
C GLN A 63 -16.11 -7.28 7.49
N GLN A 64 -16.54 -7.01 8.74
CA GLN A 64 -17.10 -8.06 9.60
C GLN A 64 -18.04 -7.53 10.71
N GLN A 65 -18.68 -6.37 10.49
CA GLN A 65 -19.66 -5.81 11.43
C GLN A 65 -20.96 -5.43 10.71
N GLU A 66 -21.49 -6.35 9.88
CA GLU A 66 -22.87 -6.24 9.36
C GLU A 66 -23.58 -7.61 9.25
N ALA A 67 -22.96 -8.70 9.72
CA ALA A 67 -23.51 -10.06 9.60
C ALA A 67 -23.88 -10.74 10.94
N ALA A 68 -23.85 -10.03 12.07
CA ALA A 68 -24.12 -10.59 13.40
C ALA A 68 -25.31 -9.95 14.15
N GLU A 69 -26.12 -9.12 13.49
CA GLU A 69 -27.31 -8.50 14.09
C GLU A 69 -28.56 -8.73 13.19
N LYS A 70 -28.83 -9.99 12.83
CA LYS A 70 -30.15 -10.39 12.28
C LYS A 70 -30.58 -11.81 12.64
N GLN A 71 -29.96 -12.43 13.65
CA GLN A 71 -30.28 -13.79 14.12
C GLN A 71 -30.48 -13.85 15.64
N LYS A 72 -31.08 -12.82 16.25
CA LYS A 72 -31.53 -12.89 17.65
C LYS A 72 -32.93 -12.35 17.91
N ASP A 73 -33.69 -12.07 16.85
CA ASP A 73 -35.10 -11.66 16.93
C ASP A 73 -36.00 -12.71 16.26
N LYS A 74 -35.78 -13.98 16.63
CA LYS A 74 -36.71 -15.09 16.34
C LYS A 74 -36.45 -16.28 17.26
N VAL A 75 -36.47 -16.04 18.57
CA VAL A 75 -36.70 -17.06 19.61
C VAL A 75 -37.58 -16.47 20.70
#